data_AF-A0A3N2NN23-F1
#
_entry.id   AF-A0A3N2NN23-F1
#
_cell.length_a   1.000
_cell.length_b   1.000
_cell.length_c   1.000
_cell.angle_alpha   90.00
_cell.angle_beta   90.00
_cell.angle_gamma   90.00
#
_symmetry.space_group_name_H-M   'P 1'
#
loop_
_entity.id
_entity.type
_entity.pdbx_description
1 polymer ?
#
loop_
_entity_poly.entity_id
_entity_poly.type
_entity_poly.pdbx_seq_one_letter_code
_entity_poly.pdbx_strand_id
1 'polypeptide(L)'
;MGAGLTLEKLAIDGDYVVYTIAIEDADIYNQLEIDDEAKNAALQNIGAAGKTFVDAKLGARFVYTNKDSKSDKEMSITPEELAKNYSSNAE
;
A
#
# COMPACT_ATOMS: atom_id res chain seq x y z
N MET A 1 0.68 3.01 20.40
CA MET A 1 -0.38 3.99 20.09
C MET A 1 -0.28 4.24 18.61
N GLY A 2 -1.13 3.57 17.82
CA GLY A 2 -0.97 3.49 16.37
C GLY A 2 -1.11 4.87 15.74
N ALA A 3 -0.14 5.25 14.90
CA ALA A 3 -0.29 6.35 13.96
C ALA A 3 -1.65 6.19 13.27
N GLY A 4 -2.48 7.25 13.24
CA GLY A 4 -3.89 7.25 12.81
C GLY A 4 -4.13 6.90 11.33
N LEU A 5 -3.68 5.69 10.95
CA LEU A 5 -3.76 5.07 9.64
C LEU A 5 -4.86 4.01 9.72
N THR A 6 -5.97 4.26 9.03
CA THR A 6 -7.11 3.33 8.98
C THR A 6 -7.32 2.87 7.56
N LEU A 7 -7.36 1.55 7.33
CA LEU A 7 -7.78 1.00 6.04
C LEU A 7 -9.28 1.24 5.88
N GLU A 8 -9.67 2.14 4.97
CA GLU A 8 -11.08 2.42 4.67
C GLU A 8 -11.66 1.49 3.62
N LYS A 9 -10.86 1.15 2.60
CA LYS A 9 -11.35 0.37 1.47
C LYS A 9 -10.27 -0.54 0.89
N LEU A 10 -10.70 -1.75 0.55
CA LEU A 10 -9.95 -2.69 -0.27
C LEU A 10 -10.77 -3.01 -1.51
N ALA A 11 -10.23 -2.75 -2.69
CA ALA A 11 -10.86 -3.05 -3.96
C ALA A 11 -9.85 -3.67 -4.93
N ILE A 12 -10.33 -4.34 -5.98
CA ILE A 12 -9.51 -4.78 -7.09
C ILE A 12 -9.91 -3.93 -8.29
N ASP A 13 -8.94 -3.24 -8.88
CA ASP A 13 -9.08 -2.39 -10.07
C ASP A 13 -8.13 -2.91 -11.15
N GLY A 14 -8.68 -3.61 -12.13
CA GLY A 14 -7.90 -4.29 -13.17
C GLY A 14 -6.88 -5.25 -12.57
N ASP A 15 -5.61 -5.01 -12.89
CA ASP A 15 -4.47 -5.79 -12.39
C ASP A 15 -3.92 -5.28 -11.04
N TYR A 16 -4.62 -4.41 -10.30
CA TYR A 16 -4.13 -3.86 -9.03
C TYR A 16 -5.14 -4.00 -7.90
N VAL A 17 -4.66 -4.37 -6.71
CA VAL A 17 -5.42 -4.29 -5.47
C VAL A 17 -5.25 -2.89 -4.88
N VAL A 18 -6.34 -2.13 -4.83
CA VAL A 18 -6.38 -0.76 -4.32
C VAL A 18 -6.70 -0.75 -2.83
N TYR A 19 -5.74 -0.28 -2.04
CA TYR A 19 -5.81 -0.04 -0.60
C TYR A 19 -6.02 1.45 -0.34
N THR A 20 -7.23 1.84 0.05
CA THR A 20 -7.51 3.21 0.48
C THR A 20 -7.28 3.32 1.98
N ILE A 21 -6.28 4.11 2.36
CA ILE A 21 -5.88 4.32 3.75
C ILE A 21 -6.22 5.77 4.10
N ALA A 22 -7.14 5.95 5.05
CA ALA A 22 -7.38 7.25 5.64
C ALA A 22 -6.34 7.55 6.71
N ILE A 23 -5.77 8.74 6.60
CA ILE A 23 -4.90 9.34 7.60
C ILE A 23 -5.72 10.44 8.28
N GLU A 24 -6.07 10.24 9.55
CA GLU A 24 -6.84 11.24 10.31
C GLU A 24 -5.97 12.46 10.65
N ASP A 25 -4.67 12.25 10.84
CA ASP A 25 -3.71 13.27 11.24
C ASP A 25 -3.04 13.93 10.03
N ALA A 26 -3.29 15.22 9.82
CA ALA A 26 -2.71 15.98 8.72
C ALA A 26 -1.18 16.13 8.82
N ASP A 27 -0.64 16.09 10.05
CA ASP A 27 0.81 16.12 10.28
C ASP A 27 1.45 14.82 9.78
N ILE A 28 0.87 13.65 10.12
CA ILE A 28 1.29 12.34 9.60
C ILE A 28 1.14 12.30 8.09
N TYR A 29 0.06 12.84 7.52
CA TYR A 29 -0.12 12.89 6.07
C TYR A 29 0.93 13.75 5.37
N ASN A 30 1.30 14.90 5.95
CA ASN A 30 2.37 15.74 5.40
C ASN A 30 3.74 15.09 5.53
N GLN A 31 4.03 14.45 6.66
CA GLN A 31 5.26 13.69 6.90
C GLN A 31 5.34 12.37 6.12
N LEU A 32 4.22 11.88 5.59
CA LEU A 32 4.18 10.66 4.78
C LEU A 32 4.89 10.91 3.45
N GLU A 33 6.19 10.66 3.40
CA GLU A 33 6.92 10.62 2.14
C GLU A 33 6.75 9.24 1.51
N ILE A 34 6.21 9.21 0.28
CA ILE A 34 6.11 7.99 -0.53
C ILE A 34 7.49 7.73 -1.12
N ASP A 35 8.39 7.23 -0.28
CA ASP A 35 9.75 6.84 -0.65
C ASP A 35 9.87 5.30 -0.71
N ASP A 36 11.03 4.79 -1.14
CA ASP A 36 11.30 3.35 -1.22
C ASP A 36 11.15 2.65 0.14
N GLU A 37 11.39 3.35 1.25
CA GLU A 37 11.15 2.82 2.60
C GLU A 37 9.65 2.61 2.89
N ALA A 38 8.78 3.55 2.49
CA ALA A 38 7.34 3.43 2.64
C ALA A 38 6.77 2.30 1.76
N LYS A 39 7.31 2.14 0.54
CA LYS A 39 7.03 0.96 -0.31
C LYS A 39 7.39 -0.33 0.38
N ASN A 40 8.58 -0.41 0.97
CA ASN A 40 9.05 -1.63 1.62
C ASN A 40 8.24 -1.95 2.88
N ALA A 41 7.85 -0.93 3.64
CA ALA A 41 6.93 -1.09 4.78
C ALA A 41 5.54 -1.56 4.33
N ALA A 42 5.00 -1.01 3.24
CA ALA A 42 3.72 -1.43 2.68
C ALA A 42 3.78 -2.88 2.14
N LEU A 43 4.87 -3.26 1.47
CA LEU A 43 5.17 -4.63 1.03
C LEU A 43 5.18 -5.63 2.20
N GLN A 44 5.83 -5.25 3.31
CA GLN A 44 5.86 -6.05 4.53
C GLN A 44 4.48 -6.16 5.18
N ASN A 45 3.68 -5.08 5.19
CA ASN A 45 2.30 -5.11 5.67
C ASN A 45 1.38 -5.97 4.80
N ILE A 46 1.63 -6.01 3.49
CA ILE A 46 0.92 -6.93 2.58
C ILE A 46 1.23 -8.40 2.93
N GLY A 47 2.39 -8.68 3.55
CA GLY A 47 2.87 -9.97 4.12
C GLY A 47 2.13 -11.26 3.75
N ALA A 48 0.91 -11.47 4.25
CA ALA A 48 0.13 -12.69 4.00
C ALA A 48 -0.75 -12.63 2.73
N ALA A 49 -1.24 -11.44 2.37
CA ALA A 49 -2.09 -11.24 1.19
C ALA A 49 -1.27 -11.08 -0.11
N GLY A 50 0.01 -10.70 -0.01
CA GLY A 50 0.83 -10.47 -1.21
C GLY A 50 1.12 -11.73 -1.98
N LYS A 51 1.20 -12.89 -1.33
CA LYS A 51 1.28 -14.16 -2.02
C LYS A 51 0.04 -14.41 -2.89
N THR A 52 -1.14 -14.07 -2.40
CA THR A 52 -2.39 -14.14 -3.18
C THR A 52 -2.39 -13.15 -4.35
N PHE A 53 -1.82 -11.96 -4.17
CA PHE A 53 -1.71 -10.98 -5.24
C PHE A 53 -0.73 -11.43 -6.31
N VAL A 54 0.44 -11.93 -5.92
CA VAL A 54 1.44 -12.48 -6.84
C VAL A 54 0.89 -13.66 -7.63
N ASP A 55 0.20 -14.60 -6.97
CA ASP A 55 -0.44 -15.75 -7.62
C ASP A 55 -1.50 -15.32 -8.64
N ALA A 56 -2.28 -14.29 -8.29
CA ALA A 56 -3.28 -13.68 -9.16
C ALA A 56 -2.68 -12.71 -10.21
N LYS A 57 -1.35 -12.52 -10.23
CA LYS A 57 -0.64 -11.52 -11.06
C LYS A 57 -1.14 -10.08 -10.86
N LEU A 58 -1.60 -9.77 -9.65
CA LEU A 58 -2.07 -8.46 -9.25
C LEU A 58 -0.96 -7.64 -8.58
N GLY A 59 -0.86 -6.37 -8.95
CA GLY A 59 -0.14 -5.33 -8.24
C GLY A 59 -0.86 -4.86 -6.99
N ALA A 60 -0.25 -3.95 -6.23
CA ALA A 60 -0.88 -3.28 -5.10
C ALA A 60 -0.78 -1.77 -5.27
N ARG A 61 -1.89 -1.05 -5.13
CA ARG A 61 -1.95 0.41 -5.16
C ARG A 61 -2.44 0.90 -3.81
N PHE A 62 -1.66 1.72 -3.14
CA PHE A 62 -1.99 2.38 -1.89
C PHE A 62 -2.38 3.82 -2.17
N VAL A 63 -3.57 4.19 -1.73
CA VAL A 63 -4.12 5.53 -1.85
C VAL A 63 -4.27 6.06 -0.45
N TYR A 64 -3.35 6.93 -0.05
CA TYR A 64 -3.40 7.61 1.23
C TYR A 64 -4.24 8.87 1.04
N THR A 65 -5.36 8.93 1.74
CA THR A 65 -6.24 10.11 1.75
C THR A 65 -6.23 10.72 3.14
N ASN A 66 -6.35 12.03 3.23
CA ASN A 66 -6.53 12.71 4.50
C ASN A 66 -7.88 13.43 4.47
N LYS A 67 -8.64 13.33 5.57
CA LYS A 67 -10.01 13.86 5.65
C LYS A 67 -10.09 15.38 5.49
N ASP A 68 -9.02 16.08 5.82
CA ASP A 68 -8.87 17.54 5.73
C ASP A 68 -8.22 17.97 4.40
N SER A 69 -7.44 17.08 3.77
CA SER A 69 -6.64 17.40 2.60
C SER A 69 -7.36 16.99 1.31
N LYS A 70 -7.52 17.91 0.36
CA LYS A 70 -8.06 17.62 -0.99
C LYS A 70 -7.06 16.89 -1.90
N SER A 71 -5.89 16.54 -1.39
CA SER A 71 -4.86 15.83 -2.13
C SER A 71 -4.76 14.43 -1.58
N ASP A 72 -4.69 13.47 -2.51
CA ASP A 72 -4.34 12.08 -2.27
C ASP A 72 -2.86 11.84 -2.59
N LYS A 73 -2.21 10.99 -1.80
CA LYS A 73 -0.86 10.48 -2.04
C LYS A 73 -1.02 9.04 -2.50
N GLU A 74 -0.54 8.74 -3.69
CA GLU A 74 -0.71 7.42 -4.29
C GLU A 74 0.63 6.73 -4.48
N MET A 75 0.64 5.43 -4.23
CA MET A 75 1.79 4.56 -4.40
C MET A 75 1.35 3.27 -5.06
N SER A 76 1.96 2.91 -6.18
CA SER A 76 1.70 1.65 -6.85
C SER A 76 2.93 0.76 -6.85
N ILE A 77 2.69 -0.52 -6.62
CA ILE A 77 3.65 -1.62 -6.68
C ILE A 77 3.15 -2.56 -7.77
N THR A 78 3.99 -2.80 -8.76
CA THR A 78 3.65 -3.70 -9.85
C THR A 78 3.61 -5.15 -9.36
N PRO A 79 2.85 -6.02 -10.04
CA PRO A 79 2.87 -7.45 -9.73
C PRO A 79 4.27 -8.04 -9.84
N GLU A 80 5.13 -7.53 -10.72
CA GLU A 80 6.53 -7.97 -10.86
C GLU A 80 7.39 -7.63 -9.64
N GLU A 81 7.24 -6.42 -9.09
CA GLU A 81 7.94 -5.98 -7.88
C GLU A 81 7.47 -6.77 -6.66
N LEU A 82 6.15 -6.99 -6.54
CA LEU A 82 5.60 -7.90 -5.54
C LEU A 82 6.17 -9.31 -5.72
N ALA A 83 6.17 -9.84 -6.94
CA ALA A 83 6.66 -11.19 -7.21
C ALA A 83 8.14 -11.33 -6.85
N LYS A 84 8.99 -10.35 -7.18
CA LYS A 84 10.40 -10.34 -6.78
C LYS A 84 10.55 -10.37 -5.25
N ASN A 85 9.83 -9.50 -4.54
CA ASN A 85 9.95 -9.41 -3.08
C ASN A 85 9.46 -10.68 -2.36
N TYR A 86 8.43 -11.34 -2.90
CA TYR A 86 7.91 -12.60 -2.35
C TYR A 86 8.72 -13.83 -2.79
N SER A 87 9.28 -13.84 -4.00
CA SER A 87 10.12 -14.94 -4.49
C SER A 87 11.43 -15.00 -3.72
N SER A 88 11.99 -13.86 -3.32
CA SER A 88 13.20 -13.79 -2.48
C SER A 88 13.00 -14.18 -1.01
N ASN A 89 11.75 -14.23 -0.52
CA ASN A 89 11.42 -14.63 0.86
C ASN A 89 10.82 -16.05 0.95
N ALA A 90 10.82 -16.81 -0.16
CA ALA A 90 10.28 -18.16 -0.23
C ALA A 90 11.36 -19.27 -0.15
N GLU A 91 12.61 -18.92 0.13
CA GLU A 91 13.73 -19.86 0.33
C GLU A 91 13.95 -20.22 1.82
#